data_AF-A0A937WPT6-F1
#
_entry.id   AF-A0A937WPT6-F1
#
_cell.length_a   1.000
_cell.length_b   1.000
_cell.length_c   1.000
_cell.angle_alpha   90.00
_cell.angle_beta   90.00
_cell.angle_gamma   90.00
#
_symmetry.space_group_name_H-M   'P 1'
#
loop_
_entity.id
_entity.type
_entity.pdbx_description
1 polymer ?
#
loop_
_entity_poly.entity_id
_entity_poly.type
_entity_poly.pdbx_seq_one_letter_code
_entity_poly.pdbx_strand_id
1 'polypeptide(L)'
;MSTLRKKLDFLVRMQGEVESIIFAKAIEMGITQLYADAVAEAYLSGKIKRDEALAELGAEKVEEIDYALESIERDIAWGLRNE
;
A
#
# COMPACT_ATOMS: atom_id res chain seq x y z
N MET A 1 9.59 -20.13 -20.11
CA MET A 1 10.18 -19.48 -18.91
C MET A 1 9.13 -18.60 -18.27
N SER A 2 8.86 -18.76 -16.96
CA SER A 2 7.88 -17.91 -16.28
C SER A 2 8.31 -16.44 -16.33
N THR A 3 7.34 -15.54 -16.37
CA THR A 3 7.56 -14.08 -16.37
C THR A 3 8.35 -13.64 -15.13
N LEU A 4 8.15 -14.30 -13.99
CA LEU A 4 8.87 -14.03 -12.75
C LEU A 4 10.36 -14.38 -12.85
N ARG A 5 10.69 -15.55 -13.42
CA ARG A 5 12.09 -15.96 -13.59
C ARG A 5 12.86 -14.98 -14.46
N LYS A 6 12.26 -14.51 -15.56
CA LYS A 6 12.88 -13.48 -16.43
C LYS A 6 13.16 -12.18 -15.68
N LYS A 7 12.23 -11.73 -14.82
CA LYS A 7 12.41 -10.52 -14.01
C LYS A 7 13.54 -10.71 -12.98
N LEU A 8 13.59 -11.86 -12.32
CA LEU A 8 14.64 -12.18 -11.36
C LEU A 8 16.02 -12.25 -12.02
N ASP A 9 16.15 -12.94 -13.16
CA ASP A 9 17.41 -13.02 -13.90
C ASP A 9 17.89 -11.64 -14.35
N PHE A 10 16.97 -10.74 -14.72
CA PHE A 10 17.30 -9.34 -15.03
C PHE A 10 17.86 -8.60 -13.81
N LEU A 11 17.21 -8.73 -12.64
CA LEU A 11 17.65 -8.08 -11.40
C LEU A 11 19.01 -8.59 -10.94
N VAL A 12 19.25 -9.92 -10.99
CA VAL A 12 20.56 -10.53 -10.69
C VAL A 12 21.65 -9.93 -11.58
N ARG A 13 21.40 -9.85 -12.89
CA ARG A 13 22.36 -9.32 -13.85
C ARG A 13 22.65 -7.82 -13.65
N MET A 14 21.64 -7.02 -13.37
CA MET A 14 21.78 -5.57 -13.25
C MET A 14 22.36 -5.13 -11.91
N GLN A 15 22.05 -5.82 -10.81
CA GLN A 15 22.50 -5.45 -9.47
C GLN A 15 23.80 -6.16 -9.06
N GLY A 16 24.18 -7.23 -9.76
CA GLY A 16 25.36 -8.04 -9.39
C GLY A 16 25.18 -8.81 -8.07
N GLU A 17 23.95 -8.89 -7.56
CA GLU A 17 23.61 -9.59 -6.33
C GLU A 17 23.21 -11.03 -6.60
N VAL A 18 23.44 -11.90 -5.62
CA VAL A 18 22.98 -13.30 -5.70
C VAL A 18 21.46 -13.38 -5.56
N GLU A 19 20.87 -14.39 -6.20
CA GLU A 19 19.43 -14.60 -6.29
C GLU A 19 18.73 -14.58 -4.92
N SER A 20 19.36 -15.14 -3.88
CA SER A 20 18.82 -15.17 -2.51
C SER A 20 18.67 -13.79 -1.87
N ILE A 21 19.58 -12.84 -2.14
CA ILE A 21 19.49 -11.48 -1.61
C ILE A 21 18.32 -10.74 -2.26
N ILE A 22 18.15 -10.91 -3.58
CA ILE A 22 17.05 -10.28 -4.31
C ILE A 22 15.70 -10.82 -3.84
N PHE A 23 15.62 -12.13 -3.56
CA PHE A 23 14.43 -12.71 -2.95
C PHE A 23 14.15 -12.17 -1.55
N ALA A 24 15.16 -12.06 -0.69
CA ALA A 24 14.99 -11.51 0.66
C ALA A 24 14.44 -10.08 0.60
N LYS A 25 15.01 -9.23 -0.27
CA LYS A 25 14.51 -7.87 -0.52
C LYS A 25 13.08 -7.86 -1.04
N ALA A 26 12.75 -8.73 -1.99
CA ALA A 26 11.40 -8.83 -2.53
C ALA A 26 10.37 -9.24 -1.46
N ILE A 27 10.75 -10.15 -0.55
CA ILE A 27 9.91 -10.56 0.57
C ILE A 27 9.73 -9.39 1.55
N GLU A 28 10.82 -8.72 1.93
CA GLU A 28 10.76 -7.55 2.83
C GLU A 28 9.86 -6.45 2.26
N MET A 29 10.06 -6.07 0.99
CA MET A 29 9.20 -5.10 0.30
C MET A 29 7.75 -5.56 0.24
N GLY A 30 7.51 -6.85 -0.02
CA GLY A 30 6.16 -7.43 -0.06
C GLY A 30 5.47 -7.37 1.31
N ILE A 31 6.17 -7.73 2.37
CA ILE A 31 5.64 -7.67 3.75
C ILE A 31 5.33 -6.23 4.14
N THR A 32 6.24 -5.29 3.87
CA THR A 32 6.04 -3.86 4.16
C THR A 32 4.81 -3.32 3.44
N GLN A 33 4.63 -3.66 2.16
CA GLN A 33 3.44 -3.23 1.41
C GLN A 33 2.16 -3.84 1.97
N LEU A 34 2.16 -5.16 2.22
CA LEU A 34 0.99 -5.85 2.78
C LEU A 34 0.61 -5.32 4.16
N TYR A 35 1.59 -4.98 4.98
CA TYR A 35 1.37 -4.36 6.28
C TYR A 35 0.72 -2.98 6.14
N ALA A 36 1.27 -2.13 5.26
CA ALA A 36 0.71 -0.80 5.01
C ALA A 36 -0.75 -0.87 4.51
N ASP A 37 -1.04 -1.80 3.59
CA ASP A 37 -2.40 -2.02 3.07
C ASP A 37 -3.36 -2.47 4.19
N ALA A 38 -2.91 -3.36 5.08
CA ALA A 38 -3.71 -3.84 6.20
C ALA A 38 -4.00 -2.74 7.23
N VAL A 39 -3.03 -1.86 7.51
CA VAL A 39 -3.23 -0.70 8.39
C VAL A 39 -4.21 0.29 7.77
N ALA A 40 -4.09 0.57 6.46
CA ALA A 40 -5.02 1.44 5.75
C ALA A 40 -6.46 0.89 5.78
N GLU A 41 -6.64 -0.41 5.56
CA GLU A 41 -7.96 -1.06 5.68
C GLU A 41 -8.49 -0.99 7.11
N ALA A 42 -7.65 -1.22 8.11
CA ALA A 42 -8.02 -1.11 9.52
C ALA A 42 -8.47 0.32 9.87
N TYR A 43 -7.79 1.33 9.34
CA TYR A 43 -8.16 2.73 9.54
C TYR A 43 -9.49 3.07 8.87
N LEU A 44 -9.64 2.74 7.58
CA LEU A 44 -10.86 2.97 6.81
C LEU A 44 -12.09 2.25 7.40
N SER A 45 -11.89 1.08 7.99
CA SER A 45 -12.96 0.32 8.67
C SER A 45 -13.21 0.77 10.12
N GLY A 46 -12.50 1.78 10.62
CA GLY A 46 -12.63 2.31 11.98
C GLY A 46 -12.13 1.36 13.07
N LYS A 47 -11.36 0.32 12.71
CA LYS A 47 -10.77 -0.63 13.67
C LYS A 47 -9.59 -0.03 14.44
N ILE A 48 -8.91 0.95 13.85
CA ILE A 48 -7.87 1.75 14.51
C ILE A 48 -8.18 3.23 14.36
N LYS A 49 -7.68 4.03 15.29
CA LYS A 49 -7.82 5.49 15.26
C LYS A 49 -6.83 6.12 14.30
N ARG A 50 -7.10 7.37 13.91
CA ARG A 50 -6.22 8.19 13.07
C ARG A 50 -4.80 8.30 13.64
N ASP A 51 -4.66 8.51 14.95
CA ASP A 51 -3.33 8.62 15.59
C ASP A 51 -2.51 7.32 15.49
N GLU A 52 -3.18 6.17 15.52
CA GLU A 52 -2.55 4.86 15.31
C GLU A 52 -2.13 4.69 13.85
N ALA A 53 -3.01 5.07 12.91
CA ALA A 53 -2.68 5.06 11.49
C ALA A 53 -1.51 6.01 11.15
N LEU A 54 -1.45 7.18 11.80
CA LEU A 54 -0.36 8.15 11.64
C LEU A 54 0.98 7.60 12.12
N ALA A 55 0.98 6.84 13.22
CA ALA A 55 2.19 6.24 13.75
C ALA A 55 2.78 5.18 12.80
N GLU A 56 1.90 4.41 12.14
CA GLU A 56 2.32 3.28 11.29
C GLU A 56 2.53 3.66 9.82
N LEU A 57 1.73 4.57 9.26
CA LEU A 57 1.76 4.95 7.84
C LEU A 57 2.41 6.31 7.57
N GLY A 58 2.50 7.17 8.59
CA GLY A 58 2.94 8.55 8.46
C GLY A 58 1.83 9.50 7.97
N ALA A 59 2.09 10.80 8.14
CA ALA A 59 1.11 11.86 7.89
C ALA A 59 0.66 11.93 6.43
N GLU A 60 1.61 11.91 5.49
CA GLU A 60 1.32 12.00 4.05
C GLU A 60 0.31 10.93 3.61
N LYS A 61 0.52 9.68 4.03
CA LYS A 61 -0.35 8.58 3.61
C LYS A 61 -1.73 8.65 4.23
N VAL A 62 -1.82 9.04 5.50
CA VAL A 62 -3.12 9.24 6.17
C VAL A 62 -3.90 10.39 5.56
N GLU A 63 -3.23 11.49 5.21
CA GLU A 63 -3.85 12.63 4.53
C GLU A 63 -4.39 12.25 3.13
N GLU A 64 -3.65 11.43 2.36
CA GLU A 64 -4.16 10.90 1.09
C GLU A 64 -5.43 10.07 1.27
N ILE A 65 -5.47 9.21 2.31
CA ILE A 65 -6.62 8.35 2.61
C ILE A 65 -7.82 9.19 3.03
N ASP A 66 -7.61 10.14 3.96
CA ASP A 66 -8.65 11.06 4.43
C ASP A 66 -9.25 11.85 3.26
N TYR A 67 -8.40 12.41 2.39
CA TYR A 67 -8.84 13.15 1.22
C TYR A 67 -9.67 12.30 0.26
N ALA A 68 -9.24 11.07 0.00
CA ALA A 68 -9.96 10.13 -0.86
C ALA A 68 -11.33 9.77 -0.28
N LEU A 69 -11.41 9.50 1.02
CA LEU A 69 -12.65 9.18 1.72
C LEU A 69 -13.64 10.34 1.65
N GLU A 70 -13.21 11.56 1.99
CA GLU A 70 -14.06 12.74 1.91
C GLU A 70 -14.56 13.01 0.48
N SER A 71 -13.73 12.74 -0.54
CA SER A 71 -14.15 12.90 -1.93
C SER A 71 -15.28 11.94 -2.29
N ILE A 72 -15.17 10.67 -1.89
CA ILE A 72 -16.22 9.67 -2.10
C ILE A 72 -17.50 10.06 -1.37
N GLU A 73 -17.40 10.52 -0.12
CA GLU A 73 -18.56 10.97 0.66
C GLU A 73 -19.27 12.17 0.02
N ARG A 74 -18.50 13.13 -0.51
CA ARG A 74 -19.06 14.27 -1.26
C ARG A 74 -19.80 13.82 -2.51
N ASP A 75 -19.25 12.87 -3.26
CA ASP A 75 -19.87 12.32 -4.48
C ASP A 75 -21.16 11.56 -4.17
N ILE A 76 -21.16 10.73 -3.11
CA ILE A 76 -22.37 10.03 -2.64
C ILE A 76 -23.44 11.04 -2.24
N ALA A 77 -23.07 12.05 -1.45
CA ALA A 77 -24.01 13.07 -0.99
C ALA A 77 -24.56 13.93 -2.15
N TRP A 78 -23.76 14.16 -3.19
CA TRP A 78 -24.23 14.80 -4.43
C TRP A 78 -25.24 13.91 -5.15
N GLY A 79 -24.97 12.61 -5.31
CA GLY A 79 -25.90 11.67 -5.93
C GLY A 79 -27.27 11.64 -5.23
N LEU A 80 -27.26 11.52 -3.90
CA LEU A 80 -28.49 11.46 -3.08
C LEU A 80 -29.32 12.75 -3.09
N ARG A 81 -28.74 13.91 -3.43
CA ARG A 81 -29.46 15.20 -3.51
C ARG A 81 -30.08 15.48 -4.87
N ASN A 82 -29.71 14.72 -5.90
CA ASN A 82 -30.14 14.93 -7.28
C ASN A 82 -31.04 13.80 -7.83
N GLU A 83 -31.60 12.96 -6.93
CA GLU A 83 -32.76 12.08 -7.17
C GLU A 83 -34.04 12.70 -6.58
#